data_AF-J3A558-F1
#
_entry.id   AF-J3A558-F1
#
_cell.length_a   1.000
_cell.length_b   1.000
_cell.length_c   1.000
_cell.angle_alpha   90.00
_cell.angle_beta   90.00
_cell.angle_gamma   90.00
#
_symmetry.space_group_name_H-M   'P 1'
#
loop_
_entity.id
_entity.type
_entity.pdbx_description
1 polymer ?
#
loop_
_entity_poly.entity_id
_entity_poly.type
_entity_poly.pdbx_seq_one_letter_code
_entity_poly.pdbx_strand_id
1 'polypeptide(L)'
;MSNEMIKREIESNLKAKVASDPQRLTTPLPTIYPQRFEIQIKHLLNNTSGLPDFFEEKPKRGKGFLEEILEDSSRYWTAQETIQWSKKHLQPRFEPGKRVDYTDTGYNLLGLVIEKVTAKPYHEVLHDYIFNPLQMNHSYLSQYSKPVIKSEHPVANLYLEGRKINVENYRSFSSFYAGGQTVSTMEDQLRFMKALVHNQMIKRETLEIMHQWNNMRIGMDYGYGLMRMRFLPFTQKG
;
A
#
# COMPACT_ATOMS: atom_id res chain seq x y z
N MET A 1 8.67 0.34 22.45
CA MET A 1 9.78 -0.10 21.56
C MET A 1 10.10 1.05 20.63
N SER A 2 11.37 1.40 20.47
CA SER A 2 11.81 2.59 19.71
C SER A 2 11.84 2.33 18.20
N ASN A 3 11.68 3.39 17.39
CA ASN A 3 11.80 3.36 15.92
C ASN A 3 13.13 2.74 15.44
N GLU A 4 14.19 2.86 16.24
CA GLU A 4 15.50 2.24 16.02
C GLU A 4 15.46 0.70 16.02
N MET A 5 14.61 0.09 16.84
CA MET A 5 14.57 -1.37 16.99
C MET A 5 13.94 -2.05 15.78
N ILE A 6 12.83 -1.50 15.27
CA ILE A 6 12.15 -1.98 14.05
C ILE A 6 13.05 -1.79 12.84
N LYS A 7 13.74 -0.65 12.76
CA LYS A 7 14.73 -0.39 11.73
C LYS A 7 15.78 -1.50 11.73
N ARG A 8 16.47 -1.73 12.86
CA ARG A 8 17.50 -2.78 13.05
C ARG A 8 17.03 -4.18 12.68
N GLU A 9 15.80 -4.54 13.04
CA GLU A 9 15.24 -5.86 12.74
C GLU A 9 15.03 -6.07 11.22
N ILE A 10 14.52 -5.03 10.55
CA ILE A 10 14.40 -4.96 9.07
C ILE A 10 15.80 -4.94 8.42
N GLU A 11 16.83 -4.34 9.06
CA GLU A 11 18.19 -4.28 8.50
C GLU A 11 18.91 -5.62 8.47
N SER A 12 18.67 -6.50 9.45
CA SER A 12 19.37 -7.77 9.57
C SER A 12 18.99 -8.78 8.47
N ASN A 13 17.76 -8.69 7.92
CA ASN A 13 17.18 -9.74 7.08
C ASN A 13 17.10 -9.41 5.57
N LEU A 14 17.31 -8.15 5.15
CA LEU A 14 17.04 -7.70 3.76
C LEU A 14 18.28 -7.40 2.90
N LYS A 15 19.48 -7.88 3.27
CA LYS A 15 20.76 -7.60 2.57
C LYS A 15 20.90 -8.17 1.13
N ALA A 16 19.81 -8.48 0.41
CA ALA A 16 19.88 -8.94 -0.99
C ALA A 16 18.76 -8.40 -1.92
N LYS A 17 18.97 -7.20 -2.47
CA LYS A 17 18.58 -6.68 -3.82
C LYS A 17 17.29 -7.20 -4.51
N VAL A 18 16.09 -6.70 -4.20
CA VAL A 18 14.77 -6.93 -4.90
C VAL A 18 14.77 -6.21 -6.28
N ALA A 19 14.13 -6.61 -7.40
CA ALA A 19 12.89 -7.34 -7.70
C ALA A 19 13.04 -8.20 -8.99
N SER A 20 12.67 -9.50 -8.94
CA SER A 20 12.35 -10.39 -10.09
C SER A 20 12.36 -11.89 -9.71
N ASP A 21 12.72 -12.25 -8.47
CA ASP A 21 12.93 -13.63 -8.04
C ASP A 21 11.74 -14.17 -7.20
N PRO A 22 11.03 -15.21 -7.66
CA PRO A 22 9.97 -15.87 -6.91
C PRO A 22 10.36 -16.34 -5.50
N GLN A 23 11.64 -16.66 -5.24
CA GLN A 23 12.10 -17.06 -3.90
C GLN A 23 11.98 -15.96 -2.85
N ARG A 24 11.80 -14.70 -3.28
CA ARG A 24 11.66 -13.56 -2.36
C ARG A 24 10.23 -13.31 -1.91
N LEU A 25 9.27 -13.90 -2.60
CA LEU A 25 7.87 -13.89 -2.16
C LEU A 25 7.70 -14.62 -0.83
N THR A 26 8.58 -15.58 -0.54
CA THR A 26 8.65 -16.30 0.74
C THR A 26 9.56 -15.66 1.77
N THR A 27 10.15 -14.49 1.51
CA THR A 27 10.98 -13.80 2.50
C THR A 27 10.14 -13.42 3.72
N PRO A 28 10.51 -13.91 4.92
CA PRO A 28 9.85 -13.54 6.17
C PRO A 28 10.05 -12.05 6.46
N LEU A 29 9.02 -11.43 7.02
CA LEU A 29 9.14 -10.10 7.60
C LEU A 29 9.55 -10.21 9.07
N PRO A 30 10.33 -9.25 9.59
CA PRO A 30 10.55 -9.12 11.03
C PRO A 30 9.23 -9.13 11.80
N THR A 31 9.27 -9.61 13.03
CA THR A 31 8.06 -9.87 13.83
C THR A 31 7.44 -8.56 14.30
N ILE A 32 6.65 -7.92 13.43
CA ILE A 32 6.03 -6.62 13.72
C ILE A 32 4.88 -6.75 14.71
N TYR A 33 4.20 -7.88 14.72
CA TYR A 33 3.18 -8.23 15.72
C TYR A 33 3.69 -9.44 16.52
N PRO A 34 3.35 -9.58 17.81
CA PRO A 34 3.59 -10.82 18.55
C PRO A 34 2.65 -11.91 18.01
N GLN A 35 2.90 -12.37 16.78
CA GLN A 35 2.13 -13.42 16.15
C GLN A 35 2.89 -14.73 16.28
N ARG A 36 2.11 -15.81 16.48
CA ARG A 36 2.59 -17.20 16.44
C ARG A 36 3.04 -17.62 15.03
N PHE A 37 2.72 -16.82 14.01
CA PHE A 37 2.84 -17.17 12.60
C PHE A 37 3.64 -16.12 11.83
N GLU A 38 4.40 -16.60 10.84
CA GLU A 38 5.31 -15.80 10.02
C GLU A 38 4.58 -15.14 8.84
N ILE A 39 4.72 -13.82 8.69
CA ILE A 39 4.21 -13.08 7.52
C ILE A 39 5.33 -12.98 6.48
N GLN A 40 5.00 -13.28 5.23
CA GLN A 40 5.91 -13.19 4.08
C GLN A 40 5.50 -12.04 3.17
N ILE A 41 6.43 -11.56 2.32
CA ILE A 41 6.16 -10.48 1.35
C ILE A 41 4.92 -10.79 0.48
N LYS A 42 4.76 -12.05 0.04
CA LYS A 42 3.58 -12.45 -0.74
C LYS A 42 2.27 -12.20 -0.01
N HIS A 43 2.23 -12.44 1.30
CA HIS A 43 1.03 -12.27 2.11
C HIS A 43 0.62 -10.80 2.19
N LEU A 44 1.58 -9.86 2.13
CA LEU A 44 1.27 -8.44 2.03
C LEU A 44 0.75 -8.10 0.63
N LEU A 45 1.48 -8.50 -0.41
CA LEU A 45 1.15 -8.15 -1.81
C LEU A 45 -0.21 -8.67 -2.26
N ASN A 46 -0.62 -9.85 -1.79
CA ASN A 46 -1.89 -10.47 -2.14
C ASN A 46 -2.99 -10.32 -1.07
N ASN A 47 -2.77 -9.47 -0.06
CA ASN A 47 -3.69 -9.23 1.05
C ASN A 47 -4.12 -10.49 1.81
N THR A 48 -3.23 -11.46 2.00
CA THR A 48 -3.48 -12.66 2.84
C THR A 48 -2.74 -12.63 4.18
N SER A 49 -2.22 -11.48 4.59
CA SER A 49 -1.41 -11.34 5.80
C SER A 49 -2.16 -11.50 7.12
N GLY A 50 -3.47 -11.26 7.12
CA GLY A 50 -4.26 -11.20 8.35
C GLY A 50 -3.98 -9.98 9.23
N LEU A 51 -3.18 -9.02 8.76
CA LEU A 51 -2.94 -7.77 9.48
C LEU A 51 -4.22 -6.94 9.57
N PRO A 52 -4.44 -6.23 10.70
CA PRO A 52 -5.58 -5.33 10.81
C PRO A 52 -5.41 -4.13 9.88
N ASP A 53 -6.52 -3.54 9.47
CA ASP A 53 -6.54 -2.29 8.72
C ASP A 53 -6.66 -1.11 9.68
N PHE A 54 -5.65 -0.24 9.73
CA PHE A 54 -5.66 0.87 10.68
C PHE A 54 -6.70 1.94 10.32
N PHE A 55 -7.09 2.06 9.06
CA PHE A 55 -7.95 3.11 8.55
C PHE A 55 -9.43 2.79 8.77
N GLU A 56 -9.84 1.57 8.40
CA GLU A 56 -11.24 1.13 8.48
C GLU A 56 -11.61 0.56 9.86
N GLU A 57 -10.68 -0.10 10.56
CA GLU A 57 -10.99 -0.75 11.82
C GLU A 57 -10.99 0.21 13.01
N LYS A 58 -11.88 -0.06 13.96
CA LYS A 58 -11.98 0.67 15.22
C LYS A 58 -11.46 -0.19 16.38
N PRO A 59 -10.66 0.39 17.29
CA PRO A 59 -10.22 -0.34 18.47
C PRO A 59 -11.39 -0.61 19.41
N LYS A 60 -11.24 -1.60 20.30
CA LYS A 60 -12.25 -1.93 21.33
C LYS A 60 -12.48 -0.78 22.32
N ARG A 61 -11.48 0.09 22.50
CA ARG A 61 -11.51 1.26 23.39
C ARG A 61 -10.72 2.39 22.75
N GLY A 62 -11.22 3.61 22.88
CA GLY A 62 -10.60 4.80 22.30
C GLY A 62 -11.13 5.11 20.90
N LYS A 63 -10.48 6.08 20.25
CA LYS A 63 -10.85 6.60 18.93
C LYS A 63 -10.30 5.70 17.82
N GLY A 64 -11.00 5.67 16.69
CA GLY A 64 -10.46 5.07 15.47
C GLY A 64 -9.37 5.97 14.87
N PHE A 65 -8.50 5.41 14.02
CA PHE A 65 -7.42 6.19 13.42
C PHE A 65 -7.95 7.31 12.53
N LEU A 66 -9.01 7.03 11.76
CA LEU A 66 -9.66 8.05 10.93
C LEU A 66 -10.11 9.25 11.78
N GLU A 67 -10.66 9.01 12.96
CA GLU A 67 -11.06 10.08 13.89
C GLU A 67 -9.84 10.88 14.35
N GLU A 68 -8.74 10.21 14.72
CA GLU A 68 -7.50 10.88 15.13
C GLU A 68 -6.92 11.79 14.03
N ILE A 69 -6.88 11.32 12.77
CA ILE A 69 -6.32 12.13 11.66
C ILE A 69 -7.25 13.26 11.21
N LEU A 70 -8.56 13.16 11.47
CA LEU A 70 -9.51 14.23 11.19
C LEU A 70 -9.54 15.30 12.29
N GLU A 71 -9.29 14.92 13.54
CA GLU A 71 -9.24 15.84 14.67
C GLU A 71 -7.98 16.71 14.68
N ASP A 72 -6.81 16.12 14.39
CA ASP A 72 -5.56 16.85 14.20
C ASP A 72 -5.04 16.66 12.78
N SER A 73 -5.63 17.42 11.85
CA SER A 73 -5.24 17.41 10.43
C SER A 73 -3.82 17.93 10.18
N SER A 74 -3.23 18.64 11.14
CA SER A 74 -1.91 19.25 11.03
C SER A 74 -0.77 18.29 11.38
N ARG A 75 -1.05 17.23 12.15
CA ARG A 75 -0.07 16.25 12.56
C ARG A 75 0.51 15.50 11.37
N TYR A 76 1.80 15.25 11.39
CA TYR A 76 2.45 14.33 10.47
C TYR A 76 2.54 12.93 11.08
N TRP A 77 2.30 11.91 10.27
CA TRP A 77 2.43 10.52 10.65
C TRP A 77 3.42 9.83 9.72
N THR A 78 4.46 9.24 10.29
CA THR A 78 5.32 8.31 9.58
C THR A 78 4.62 6.96 9.42
N ALA A 79 5.00 6.19 8.39
CA ALA A 79 4.49 4.83 8.21
C ALA A 79 4.74 3.93 9.44
N GLN A 80 5.90 4.12 10.10
CA GLN A 80 6.25 3.41 11.33
C GLN A 80 5.27 3.75 12.47
N GLU A 81 4.95 5.03 12.67
CA GLU A 81 3.98 5.44 13.69
C GLU A 81 2.58 4.89 13.41
N THR A 82 2.13 4.91 12.15
CA THR A 82 0.85 4.31 11.75
C THR A 82 0.82 2.80 12.05
N ILE A 83 1.90 2.09 11.71
CA ILE A 83 2.01 0.65 11.99
C ILE A 83 2.05 0.38 13.51
N GLN A 84 2.76 1.21 14.28
CA GLN A 84 2.79 1.09 15.74
C GLN A 84 1.43 1.38 16.37
N TRP A 85 0.70 2.35 15.84
CA TRP A 85 -0.68 2.61 16.25
C TRP A 85 -1.54 1.37 16.00
N SER A 86 -1.49 0.82 14.77
CA SER A 86 -2.23 -0.39 14.40
C SER A 86 -1.91 -1.56 15.36
N LYS A 87 -0.62 -1.80 15.62
CA LYS A 87 -0.15 -2.83 16.57
C LYS A 87 -0.67 -2.64 18.00
N LYS A 88 -0.70 -1.39 18.47
CA LYS A 88 -1.08 -1.07 19.85
C LYS A 88 -2.59 -1.17 20.05
N HIS A 89 -3.37 -0.85 19.04
CA HIS A 89 -4.80 -0.62 19.16
C HIS A 89 -5.66 -1.75 18.57
N LEU A 90 -5.12 -2.51 17.61
CA LEU A 90 -5.85 -3.53 16.86
C LEU A 90 -5.22 -4.92 17.02
N GLN A 91 -5.91 -5.94 16.52
CA GLN A 91 -5.49 -7.35 16.60
C GLN A 91 -5.50 -7.98 15.20
N PRO A 92 -4.57 -8.89 14.89
CA PRO A 92 -4.63 -9.66 13.66
C PRO A 92 -5.98 -10.36 13.48
N ARG A 93 -6.48 -10.33 12.25
CA ARG A 93 -7.82 -10.83 11.89
C ARG A 93 -7.86 -12.34 11.67
N PHE A 94 -6.75 -12.94 11.24
CA PHE A 94 -6.61 -14.37 10.92
C PHE A 94 -5.14 -14.75 10.71
N GLU A 95 -4.85 -16.05 10.60
CA GLU A 95 -3.50 -16.55 10.31
C GLU A 95 -3.08 -16.24 8.87
N PRO A 96 -1.82 -15.88 8.60
CA PRO A 96 -1.36 -15.59 7.24
C PRO A 96 -1.66 -16.72 6.24
N GLY A 97 -2.10 -16.36 5.04
CA GLY A 97 -2.43 -17.26 3.95
C GLY A 97 -3.83 -17.88 3.98
N LYS A 98 -4.64 -17.66 5.03
CA LYS A 98 -5.96 -18.32 5.16
C LYS A 98 -7.07 -17.72 4.29
N ARG A 99 -7.09 -16.41 4.10
CA ARG A 99 -8.10 -15.68 3.30
C ARG A 99 -7.54 -14.36 2.79
N VAL A 100 -8.21 -13.76 1.81
CA VAL A 100 -7.90 -12.41 1.33
C VAL A 100 -8.70 -11.39 2.14
N ASP A 101 -8.02 -10.40 2.68
CA ASP A 101 -8.63 -9.27 3.41
C ASP A 101 -7.71 -8.05 3.29
N TYR A 102 -8.18 -7.02 2.57
CA TYR A 102 -7.37 -5.87 2.21
C TYR A 102 -6.90 -5.10 3.45
N THR A 103 -5.66 -4.61 3.44
CA THR A 103 -5.14 -3.82 4.55
C THR A 103 -4.10 -2.78 4.12
N ASP A 104 -4.36 -1.51 4.43
CA ASP A 104 -3.42 -0.41 4.29
C ASP A 104 -2.18 -0.59 5.18
N THR A 105 -2.34 -1.25 6.34
CA THR A 105 -1.21 -1.60 7.20
C THR A 105 -0.20 -2.44 6.42
N GLY A 106 -0.67 -3.39 5.61
CA GLY A 106 0.19 -4.26 4.80
C GLY A 106 0.95 -3.50 3.72
N TYR A 107 0.30 -2.53 3.06
CA TYR A 107 0.95 -1.71 2.04
C TYR A 107 1.96 -0.71 2.62
N ASN A 108 1.67 -0.09 3.77
CA ASN A 108 2.66 0.73 4.47
C ASN A 108 3.91 -0.08 4.83
N LEU A 109 3.72 -1.33 5.22
CA LEU A 109 4.80 -2.28 5.47
C LEU A 109 5.62 -2.59 4.21
N LEU A 110 4.96 -2.79 3.07
CA LEU A 110 5.65 -2.95 1.77
C LEU A 110 6.47 -1.70 1.40
N GLY A 111 5.94 -0.50 1.65
CA GLY A 111 6.69 0.75 1.46
C GLY A 111 7.99 0.76 2.26
N LEU A 112 7.94 0.38 3.54
CA LEU A 112 9.15 0.28 4.38
C LEU A 112 10.13 -0.81 3.92
N VAL A 113 9.63 -1.94 3.39
CA VAL A 113 10.48 -2.98 2.79
C VAL A 113 11.20 -2.43 1.55
N ILE A 114 10.50 -1.67 0.71
CA ILE A 114 11.09 -1.02 -0.47
C ILE A 114 12.19 -0.05 -0.04
N GLU A 115 11.95 0.81 0.95
CA GLU A 115 12.97 1.73 1.45
C GLU A 115 14.20 1.00 1.97
N LYS A 116 13.99 -0.10 2.71
CA LYS A 116 15.10 -0.90 3.23
C LYS A 116 15.97 -1.45 2.11
N VAL A 117 15.35 -2.04 1.10
CA VAL A 117 16.07 -2.74 0.03
C VAL A 117 16.80 -1.76 -0.88
N THR A 118 16.19 -0.62 -1.15
CA THR A 118 16.73 0.41 -2.05
C THR A 118 17.66 1.38 -1.34
N ALA A 119 17.59 1.45 -0.01
CA ALA A 119 18.21 2.49 0.81
C ALA A 119 17.80 3.92 0.40
N LYS A 120 16.61 4.08 -0.18
CA LYS A 120 16.04 5.35 -0.61
C LYS A 120 14.65 5.56 0.02
N PRO A 121 14.22 6.81 0.27
CA PRO A 121 12.84 7.09 0.62
C PRO A 121 11.86 6.58 -0.46
N TYR A 122 10.70 6.08 -0.05
CA TYR A 122 9.76 5.45 -1.00
C TYR A 122 9.28 6.39 -2.11
N HIS A 123 9.09 7.68 -1.80
CA HIS A 123 8.70 8.67 -2.82
C HIS A 123 9.79 8.88 -3.88
N GLU A 124 11.07 8.77 -3.53
CA GLU A 124 12.18 8.79 -4.49
C GLU A 124 12.20 7.51 -5.33
N VAL A 125 11.92 6.35 -4.71
CA VAL A 125 11.81 5.08 -5.46
C VAL A 125 10.66 5.14 -6.47
N LEU A 126 9.50 5.66 -6.10
CA LEU A 126 8.39 5.85 -7.03
C LEU A 126 8.79 6.76 -8.20
N HIS A 127 9.47 7.87 -7.89
CA HIS A 127 9.96 8.79 -8.91
C HIS A 127 10.95 8.11 -9.88
N ASP A 128 11.99 7.48 -9.34
CA ASP A 128 13.09 6.92 -10.12
C ASP A 128 12.68 5.70 -10.95
N TYR A 129 11.79 4.85 -10.44
CA TYR A 129 11.44 3.58 -11.07
C TYR A 129 10.11 3.60 -11.83
N ILE A 130 9.22 4.54 -11.54
CA ILE A 130 7.89 4.60 -12.16
C ILE A 130 7.66 5.95 -12.84
N PHE A 131 7.68 7.05 -12.09
CA PHE A 131 7.20 8.33 -12.63
C PHE A 131 8.12 8.90 -13.71
N ASN A 132 9.43 8.97 -13.46
CA ASN A 132 10.38 9.53 -14.41
C ASN A 132 10.53 8.66 -15.68
N PRO A 133 10.70 7.33 -15.61
CA PRO A 133 10.79 6.49 -16.81
C PRO A 133 9.53 6.54 -17.69
N LEU A 134 8.35 6.71 -17.08
CA LEU A 134 7.09 6.78 -17.79
C LEU A 134 6.64 8.21 -18.14
N GLN A 135 7.44 9.23 -17.79
CA GLN A 135 7.10 10.65 -18.00
C GLN A 135 5.79 11.05 -17.32
N MET A 136 5.51 10.49 -16.14
CA MET A 136 4.37 10.83 -15.30
C MET A 136 4.66 12.10 -14.49
N ASN A 137 4.90 13.21 -15.18
CA ASN A 137 5.46 14.44 -14.60
C ASN A 137 4.54 15.14 -13.60
N HIS A 138 3.24 14.81 -13.58
CA HIS A 138 2.26 15.36 -12.67
C HIS A 138 2.03 14.48 -11.44
N SER A 139 2.64 13.29 -11.40
CA SER A 139 2.45 12.31 -10.35
C SER A 139 3.46 12.48 -9.22
N TYR A 140 2.99 12.31 -7.99
CA TYR A 140 3.81 12.45 -6.79
C TYR A 140 3.16 11.75 -5.59
N LEU A 141 3.95 11.51 -4.55
CA LEU A 141 3.43 11.04 -3.27
C LEU A 141 3.07 12.25 -2.40
N SER A 142 1.78 12.48 -2.19
CA SER A 142 1.26 13.64 -1.44
C SER A 142 1.74 13.61 0.02
N GLN A 143 2.01 14.78 0.60
CA GLN A 143 2.65 14.95 1.92
C GLN A 143 4.13 14.53 2.02
N TYR A 144 4.70 13.90 0.97
CA TYR A 144 6.10 13.44 0.95
C TYR A 144 6.96 14.10 -0.14
N SER A 145 6.35 14.47 -1.27
CA SER A 145 7.05 14.98 -2.45
C SER A 145 6.16 15.98 -3.22
N LYS A 146 6.70 16.54 -4.30
CA LYS A 146 5.99 17.43 -5.22
C LYS A 146 6.11 16.88 -6.65
N PRO A 147 5.14 17.17 -7.54
CA PRO A 147 5.27 16.78 -8.93
C PRO A 147 6.40 17.55 -9.61
N VAL A 148 6.98 16.96 -10.66
CA VAL A 148 7.96 17.64 -11.52
C VAL A 148 7.30 18.84 -12.21
N ILE A 149 6.07 18.65 -12.70
CA ILE A 149 5.24 19.69 -13.31
C ILE A 149 3.91 19.75 -12.56
N LYS A 150 3.64 20.90 -11.93
CA LYS A 150 2.35 21.11 -11.26
C LYS A 150 1.21 21.07 -12.28
N SER A 151 0.17 20.28 -11.99
CA SER A 151 -1.06 20.25 -12.77
C SER A 151 -1.75 21.62 -12.79
N GLU A 152 -2.32 22.00 -13.92
CA GLU A 152 -3.16 23.19 -14.06
C GLU A 152 -4.51 23.02 -13.34
N HIS A 153 -4.96 21.77 -13.17
CA HIS A 153 -6.15 21.43 -12.40
C HIS A 153 -5.81 21.16 -10.93
N PRO A 154 -6.64 21.64 -9.98
CA PRO A 154 -6.44 21.37 -8.56
C PRO A 154 -6.67 19.88 -8.24
N VAL A 155 -6.07 19.41 -7.16
CA VAL A 155 -6.36 18.07 -6.63
C VAL A 155 -7.85 17.99 -6.25
N ALA A 156 -8.50 16.88 -6.63
CA ALA A 156 -9.90 16.66 -6.31
C ALA A 156 -10.10 16.57 -4.78
N ASN A 157 -11.22 17.10 -4.29
CA ASN A 157 -11.57 17.00 -2.88
C ASN A 157 -12.03 15.58 -2.54
N LEU A 158 -11.66 15.11 -1.35
CA LEU A 158 -12.23 13.92 -0.75
C LEU A 158 -13.57 14.27 -0.10
N TYR A 159 -14.59 13.45 -0.34
CA TYR A 159 -15.89 13.56 0.33
C TYR A 159 -16.01 12.42 1.34
N LEU A 160 -15.90 12.74 2.62
CA LEU A 160 -15.85 11.76 3.70
C LEU A 160 -16.74 12.21 4.87
N GLU A 161 -17.64 11.35 5.32
CA GLU A 161 -18.58 11.63 6.41
C GLU A 161 -19.33 12.97 6.25
N GLY A 162 -19.75 13.29 5.02
CA GLY A 162 -20.44 14.54 4.68
C GLY A 162 -19.54 15.79 4.63
N ARG A 163 -18.23 15.64 4.84
CA ARG A 163 -17.25 16.73 4.77
C ARG A 163 -16.59 16.77 3.40
N LYS A 164 -16.34 17.99 2.91
CA LYS A 164 -15.49 18.25 1.74
C LYS A 164 -14.08 18.56 2.22
N ILE A 165 -13.15 17.65 1.98
CA ILE A 165 -11.76 17.72 2.45
C ILE A 165 -10.84 18.01 1.28
N ASN A 166 -10.09 19.11 1.36
CA ASN A 166 -8.93 19.30 0.51
C ASN A 166 -7.77 18.48 1.10
N VAL A 167 -7.44 17.37 0.44
CA VAL A 167 -6.43 16.40 0.90
C VAL A 167 -5.03 17.01 1.02
N GLU A 168 -4.74 18.09 0.30
CA GLU A 168 -3.44 18.78 0.37
C GLU A 168 -3.28 19.53 1.70
N ASN A 169 -4.38 19.95 2.32
CA ASN A 169 -4.39 20.67 3.60
C ASN A 169 -4.35 19.73 4.82
N TYR A 170 -4.45 18.42 4.62
CA TYR A 170 -4.46 17.42 5.67
C TYR A 170 -3.10 16.72 5.72
N ARG A 171 -2.16 17.31 6.47
CA ARG A 171 -0.83 16.73 6.71
C ARG A 171 -0.94 15.35 7.36
N SER A 172 -2.00 15.10 8.12
CA SER A 172 -2.30 13.81 8.76
C SER A 172 -2.53 12.67 7.78
N PHE A 173 -2.85 12.95 6.52
CA PHE A 173 -2.97 11.94 5.46
C PHE A 173 -1.60 11.39 5.02
N SER A 174 -0.49 11.95 5.52
CA SER A 174 0.83 11.29 5.44
C SER A 174 0.80 9.84 5.95
N SER A 175 -0.11 9.53 6.89
CA SER A 175 -0.31 8.18 7.44
C SER A 175 -0.62 7.08 6.42
N PHE A 176 -1.28 7.41 5.30
CA PHE A 176 -1.61 6.44 4.26
C PHE A 176 -0.41 6.01 3.43
N TYR A 177 0.62 6.87 3.31
CA TYR A 177 1.90 6.56 2.69
C TYR A 177 1.80 5.64 1.44
N ALA A 178 2.31 4.41 1.50
CA ALA A 178 2.31 3.45 0.39
C ALA A 178 0.97 2.72 0.19
N GLY A 179 0.03 2.84 1.12
CA GLY A 179 -1.35 2.34 1.03
C GLY A 179 -2.24 3.11 0.04
N GLY A 180 -1.98 4.39 -0.20
CA GLY A 180 -2.85 5.15 -1.13
C GLY A 180 -2.51 6.60 -1.40
N GLN A 181 -1.34 7.11 -1.00
CA GLN A 181 -1.09 8.56 -0.98
C GLN A 181 -0.58 9.15 -2.30
N THR A 182 -0.68 8.41 -3.42
CA THR A 182 -0.24 8.89 -4.73
C THR A 182 -1.29 9.82 -5.33
N VAL A 183 -0.87 11.04 -5.69
CA VAL A 183 -1.66 11.97 -6.49
C VAL A 183 -1.16 11.87 -7.93
N SER A 184 -2.08 11.83 -8.89
CA SER A 184 -1.78 11.65 -10.31
C SER A 184 -2.90 12.25 -11.17
N THR A 185 -2.63 12.43 -12.47
CA THR A 185 -3.63 12.82 -13.47
C THR A 185 -4.13 11.60 -14.23
N MET A 186 -5.26 11.74 -14.94
CA MET A 186 -5.75 10.66 -15.81
C MET A 186 -4.74 10.29 -16.90
N GLU A 187 -4.00 11.27 -17.42
CA GLU A 187 -2.99 11.06 -18.46
C GLU A 187 -1.82 10.23 -17.93
N ASP A 188 -1.29 10.58 -16.76
CA ASP A 188 -0.20 9.83 -16.11
C ASP A 188 -0.65 8.42 -15.72
N GLN A 189 -1.84 8.26 -15.16
CA GLN A 189 -2.39 6.93 -14.86
C GLN A 189 -2.55 6.08 -16.11
N LEU A 190 -2.98 6.68 -17.23
CA LEU A 190 -3.07 5.96 -18.50
C LEU A 190 -1.70 5.51 -19.02
N ARG A 191 -0.65 6.33 -18.86
CA ARG A 191 0.73 5.94 -19.17
C ARG A 191 1.16 4.73 -18.34
N PHE A 192 0.95 4.79 -17.02
CA PHE A 192 1.23 3.67 -16.10
C PHE A 192 0.52 2.38 -16.51
N MET A 193 -0.80 2.45 -16.73
CA MET A 193 -1.60 1.28 -17.12
C MET A 193 -1.11 0.67 -18.45
N LYS A 194 -0.86 1.50 -19.47
CA LYS A 194 -0.33 1.04 -20.76
C LYS A 194 1.05 0.39 -20.61
N ALA A 195 1.93 1.00 -19.82
CA ALA A 195 3.27 0.48 -19.60
C ALA A 195 3.27 -0.86 -18.85
N LEU A 196 2.35 -1.03 -17.89
CA LEU A 196 2.17 -2.28 -17.16
C LEU A 196 1.70 -3.42 -18.08
N VAL A 197 0.61 -3.20 -18.84
CA VAL A 197 0.01 -4.27 -19.68
C VAL A 197 0.84 -4.60 -20.93
N HIS A 198 1.68 -3.67 -21.39
CA HIS A 198 2.62 -3.91 -22.49
C HIS A 198 4.01 -4.34 -22.01
N ASN A 199 4.16 -4.70 -20.73
CA ASN A 199 5.41 -5.22 -20.15
C ASN A 199 6.61 -4.27 -20.31
N GLN A 200 6.37 -2.95 -20.29
CA GLN A 200 7.41 -1.93 -20.44
C GLN A 200 8.15 -1.63 -19.13
N MET A 201 7.51 -1.90 -17.97
CA MET A 201 8.12 -1.74 -16.65
C MET A 201 8.58 -3.05 -16.02
N ILE A 202 7.89 -4.15 -16.33
CA ILE A 202 8.12 -5.47 -15.75
C ILE A 202 8.10 -6.52 -16.85
N LYS A 203 8.81 -7.62 -16.61
CA LYS A 203 8.80 -8.77 -17.52
C LYS A 203 7.40 -9.42 -17.54
N ARG A 204 7.06 -10.05 -18.65
CA ARG A 204 5.79 -10.80 -18.80
C ARG A 204 5.61 -11.82 -17.67
N GLU A 205 6.66 -12.55 -17.33
CA GLU A 205 6.65 -13.58 -16.29
C GLU A 205 6.35 -12.97 -14.91
N THR A 206 6.76 -11.72 -14.67
CA THR A 206 6.43 -11.00 -13.44
C THR A 206 4.95 -10.59 -13.41
N LEU A 207 4.41 -10.12 -14.54
CA LEU A 207 2.98 -9.80 -14.65
C LEU A 207 2.11 -11.05 -14.47
N GLU A 208 2.53 -12.20 -14.99
CA GLU A 208 1.87 -13.49 -14.79
C GLU A 208 1.84 -13.89 -13.29
N ILE A 209 2.94 -13.66 -12.56
CA ILE A 209 2.96 -13.83 -11.09
C ILE A 209 1.96 -12.86 -10.43
N MET A 210 1.88 -11.60 -10.87
CA MET A 210 0.92 -10.64 -10.32
C MET A 210 -0.54 -11.06 -10.55
N HIS A 211 -0.80 -11.82 -11.62
CA HIS A 211 -2.09 -12.41 -11.95
C HIS A 211 -2.38 -13.74 -11.23
N GLN A 212 -1.61 -14.13 -10.22
CA GLN A 212 -1.99 -15.26 -9.35
C GLN A 212 -3.16 -14.85 -8.44
N TRP A 213 -4.37 -15.04 -8.95
CA TRP A 213 -5.62 -14.57 -8.36
C TRP A 213 -6.07 -15.41 -7.17
N ASN A 214 -6.40 -14.75 -6.06
CA ASN A 214 -7.06 -15.32 -4.89
C ASN A 214 -8.49 -14.76 -4.79
N ASN A 215 -9.46 -15.59 -4.41
CA ASN A 215 -10.82 -15.13 -4.27
C ASN A 215 -10.95 -14.15 -3.09
N MET A 216 -11.40 -12.93 -3.36
CA MET A 216 -11.61 -11.90 -2.33
C MET A 216 -13.07 -11.83 -1.90
N ARG A 217 -13.98 -11.75 -2.87
CA ARG A 217 -15.43 -11.85 -2.67
C ARG A 217 -16.10 -12.30 -3.97
N ILE A 218 -17.41 -12.50 -3.94
CA ILE A 218 -18.17 -12.82 -5.15
C ILE A 218 -17.94 -11.73 -6.21
N GLY A 219 -17.52 -12.13 -7.41
CA GLY A 219 -17.25 -11.22 -8.52
C GLY A 219 -15.93 -10.44 -8.44
N MET A 220 -15.06 -10.73 -7.47
CA MET A 220 -13.80 -10.00 -7.29
C MET A 220 -12.67 -10.92 -6.80
N ASP A 221 -11.57 -10.92 -7.53
CA ASP A 221 -10.34 -11.60 -7.13
C ASP A 221 -9.20 -10.60 -6.92
N TYR A 222 -8.22 -10.98 -6.10
CA TYR A 222 -7.06 -10.18 -5.77
C TYR A 222 -5.76 -10.93 -6.08
N GLY A 223 -4.89 -10.32 -6.88
CA GLY A 223 -3.56 -10.81 -7.23
C GLY A 223 -2.48 -10.15 -6.38
N TYR A 224 -1.27 -9.99 -6.90
CA TYR A 224 -0.21 -9.25 -6.20
C TYR A 224 -0.30 -7.78 -6.59
N GLY A 225 -1.00 -6.99 -5.78
CA GLY A 225 -1.24 -5.57 -6.06
C GLY A 225 -2.18 -5.26 -7.23
N LEU A 226 -2.95 -6.25 -7.67
CA LEU A 226 -3.95 -6.09 -8.74
C LEU A 226 -5.30 -6.66 -8.30
N MET A 227 -6.36 -6.04 -8.76
CA MET A 227 -7.73 -6.52 -8.57
C MET A 227 -8.33 -6.89 -9.92
N ARG A 228 -9.05 -8.01 -9.97
CA ARG A 228 -9.79 -8.45 -11.15
C ARG A 228 -11.28 -8.54 -10.82
N MET A 229 -12.08 -7.76 -11.52
CA MET A 229 -13.54 -7.86 -11.49
C MET A 229 -13.99 -8.99 -12.42
N ARG A 230 -14.82 -9.91 -11.89
CA ARG A 230 -15.49 -10.97 -12.65
C ARG A 230 -16.97 -10.66 -12.74
N PHE A 231 -17.44 -10.32 -13.93
CA PHE A 231 -18.87 -10.22 -14.17
C PHE A 231 -19.46 -11.63 -14.19
N LEU A 232 -20.39 -11.90 -13.27
CA LEU A 232 -21.14 -13.15 -13.30
C LEU A 232 -21.97 -13.16 -14.60
N PRO A 233 -21.97 -14.25 -15.38
CA PRO A 233 -22.87 -14.33 -16.52
C PRO A 233 -24.30 -14.19 -16.00
N PHE A 234 -25.05 -13.24 -16.56
CA PHE A 234 -26.50 -13.23 -16.39
C PHE A 234 -27.00 -14.55 -16.97
N THR A 235 -27.55 -15.42 -16.12
CA THR A 235 -28.30 -16.56 -16.63
C THR A 235 -29.51 -15.98 -17.37
N GLN A 236 -29.46 -15.98 -18.71
CA GLN A 236 -30.68 -15.87 -19.48
C GLN A 236 -31.56 -17.04 -19.04
N LYS A 237 -32.68 -16.73 -18.38
CA LYS A 237 -33.75 -17.72 -18.20
C LYS A 237 -34.18 -18.13 -19.60
N GLY A 238 -33.94 -19.39 -19.95
CA GLY A 238 -34.45 -20.02 -21.17
C GLY A 238 -35.96 -20.16 -21.15
#